data_AF-A0A8J7YBK7-F1
#
_entry.id   AF-A0A8J7YBK7-F1
#
_cell.length_a   1.000
_cell.length_b   1.000
_cell.length_c   1.000
_cell.angle_alpha   90.00
_cell.angle_beta   90.00
_cell.angle_gamma   90.00
#
_symmetry.space_group_name_H-M   'P 1'
#
loop_
_entity.id
_entity.type
_entity.pdbx_description
1 polymer ?
#
loop_
_entity_poly.entity_id
_entity_poly.type
_entity_poly.pdbx_seq_one_letter_code
_entity_poly.pdbx_strand_id
1 'polypeptide(L)'
;MAVTAEQTDDVSTQSETDTADDGDDAPTAISKDDLFHVLQNERRRRVLAYIIHNDGPFEMRTIAEQVAAWEHDTTVRQLMSDERQRVYIALYQSHLPKLDDIGLIEYNQSRGVVEATALLDSVSKYVDSPEVAARSDDTVSIDDADEPEAADVDDDAEDDADAPAGVSQHAAFMGVTTVSLLLTAGVWSQAIPSTLLSGLQTAVVVTALFALTSVASAWT
;
A
#
# COMPACT_ATOMS: atom_id res chain seq x y z
N MET A 1 29.77 63.83 -4.97
CA MET A 1 29.72 63.72 -6.44
C MET A 1 30.72 62.66 -6.85
N ALA A 2 30.27 61.67 -7.63
CA ALA A 2 31.03 60.70 -8.43
C ALA A 2 31.90 59.68 -7.66
N VAL A 3 32.02 58.39 -8.01
CA VAL A 3 31.44 57.41 -8.96
C VAL A 3 32.24 56.11 -8.61
N THR A 4 31.60 54.96 -8.34
CA THR A 4 31.58 53.73 -9.18
C THR A 4 32.97 53.25 -9.62
N ALA A 5 33.38 51.97 -9.70
CA ALA A 5 33.00 50.62 -9.28
C ALA A 5 34.13 49.70 -9.85
N GLU A 6 34.31 48.49 -9.31
CA GLU A 6 34.72 47.24 -10.00
C GLU A 6 35.00 46.20 -8.87
N GLN A 7 34.28 45.08 -8.71
CA GLN A 7 34.13 43.91 -9.62
C GLN A 7 35.50 43.23 -9.82
N THR A 8 35.78 41.93 -9.70
CA THR A 8 35.19 40.62 -9.31
C THR A 8 36.34 39.61 -9.49
N ASP A 9 36.38 38.53 -8.72
CA ASP A 9 36.95 37.21 -9.12
C ASP A 9 36.36 36.18 -8.15
N ASP A 10 35.17 35.63 -8.40
CA ASP A 10 34.90 34.40 -9.18
C ASP A 10 36.00 33.33 -9.13
N VAL A 11 35.77 32.33 -8.27
CA VAL A 11 36.22 30.95 -8.54
C VAL A 11 35.01 30.05 -8.36
N SER A 12 34.22 29.98 -9.43
CA SER A 12 33.32 28.86 -9.69
C SER A 12 34.13 27.55 -9.76
N THR A 13 33.91 26.63 -8.82
CA THR A 13 34.26 25.22 -9.04
C THR A 13 33.10 24.57 -9.81
N GLN A 14 33.21 24.61 -11.13
CA GLN A 14 32.35 23.85 -12.02
C GLN A 14 32.79 22.39 -11.97
N SER A 15 31.95 21.52 -11.41
CA SER A 15 32.06 20.08 -11.66
C SER A 15 31.55 19.81 -13.08
N GLU A 16 32.48 19.71 -14.01
CA GLU A 16 32.26 19.09 -15.30
C GLU A 16 32.00 17.59 -15.05
N THR A 17 30.74 17.17 -15.17
CA THR A 17 30.44 15.77 -15.48
C THR A 17 29.85 15.78 -16.88
N ASP A 18 30.76 15.59 -17.83
CA ASP A 18 30.47 15.42 -19.23
C ASP A 18 29.83 14.04 -19.40
N THR A 19 28.53 14.01 -19.70
CA THR A 19 27.88 12.83 -20.27
C THR A 19 26.82 13.34 -21.23
N ALA A 20 27.30 13.88 -22.34
CA ALA A 20 26.54 13.87 -23.58
C ALA A 20 26.72 12.49 -24.21
N ASP A 21 25.75 11.60 -23.97
CA ASP A 21 25.55 10.42 -24.82
C ASP A 21 24.46 10.79 -25.85
N ASP A 22 24.91 10.93 -27.09
CA ASP A 22 24.13 11.25 -28.28
C ASP A 22 23.65 9.94 -28.91
N GLY A 23 22.35 9.79 -29.12
CA GLY A 23 21.78 8.56 -29.66
C GLY A 23 20.26 8.59 -29.78
N ASP A 24 19.76 9.32 -30.76
CA ASP A 24 18.42 9.18 -31.33
C ASP A 24 18.30 7.79 -32.01
N ASP A 25 18.11 6.76 -31.20
CA ASP A 25 17.64 5.45 -31.59
C ASP A 25 16.77 4.96 -30.43
N ALA A 26 15.51 4.62 -30.68
CA ALA A 26 14.66 4.08 -29.63
C ALA A 26 15.42 2.93 -28.96
N PRO A 27 15.67 2.96 -27.64
CA PRO A 27 16.64 2.07 -27.03
C PRO A 27 16.17 0.62 -27.17
N THR A 28 16.73 -0.09 -28.15
CA THR A 28 16.49 -1.53 -28.37
C THR A 28 17.10 -2.39 -27.25
N ALA A 29 17.85 -1.78 -26.33
CA ALA A 29 18.49 -2.45 -25.21
C ALA A 29 18.50 -1.55 -23.97
N ILE A 30 18.11 -2.11 -22.83
CA ILE A 30 18.21 -1.48 -21.52
C ILE A 30 19.68 -1.38 -21.07
N SER A 31 20.06 -0.27 -20.45
CA SER A 31 21.39 -0.12 -19.87
C SER A 31 21.62 -1.13 -18.73
N LYS A 32 22.87 -1.54 -18.50
CA LYS A 32 23.20 -2.50 -17.44
C LYS A 32 22.89 -1.94 -16.05
N ASP A 33 23.09 -0.63 -15.86
CA ASP A 33 22.82 0.03 -14.58
C ASP A 33 21.32 0.13 -14.30
N ASP A 34 20.51 0.47 -15.32
CA ASP A 34 19.05 0.48 -15.18
C ASP A 34 18.51 -0.93 -14.94
N LEU A 35 19.05 -1.92 -15.62
CA LEU A 35 18.71 -3.32 -15.43
C LEU A 35 18.91 -3.74 -13.97
N PHE A 36 20.11 -3.54 -13.40
CA PHE A 36 20.36 -3.85 -12.01
C PHE A 36 19.50 -2.99 -11.08
N HIS A 37 19.34 -1.72 -11.41
CA HIS A 37 18.52 -0.82 -10.63
C HIS A 37 17.07 -1.28 -10.58
N VAL A 38 16.53 -1.91 -11.62
CA VAL A 38 15.19 -2.53 -11.64
C VAL A 38 15.18 -3.83 -10.86
N LEU A 39 16.08 -4.75 -11.21
CA LEU A 39 16.09 -6.11 -10.70
C LEU A 39 16.51 -6.22 -9.23
N GLN A 40 17.14 -5.21 -8.62
CA GLN A 40 17.44 -5.23 -7.18
C GLN A 40 16.17 -5.29 -6.30
N ASN A 41 15.03 -4.77 -6.78
CA ASN A 41 13.80 -4.77 -6.00
C ASN A 41 12.93 -5.98 -6.34
N GLU A 42 12.59 -6.75 -5.31
CA GLU A 42 11.85 -7.99 -5.44
C GLU A 42 10.44 -7.81 -6.01
N ARG A 43 9.73 -6.74 -5.64
CA ARG A 43 8.40 -6.44 -6.18
C ARG A 43 8.46 -6.16 -7.67
N ARG A 44 9.43 -5.37 -8.13
CA ARG A 44 9.63 -5.13 -9.58
C ARG A 44 9.96 -6.41 -10.32
N ARG A 45 10.83 -7.28 -9.77
CA ARG A 45 11.09 -8.59 -10.38
C ARG A 45 9.81 -9.42 -10.52
N ARG A 46 9.00 -9.50 -9.46
CA ARG A 46 7.71 -10.22 -9.49
C ARG A 46 6.74 -9.64 -10.52
N VAL A 47 6.60 -8.32 -10.58
CA VAL A 47 5.75 -7.66 -11.60
C VAL A 47 6.20 -8.04 -13.01
N LEU A 48 7.50 -7.94 -13.30
CA LEU A 48 8.04 -8.30 -14.61
C LEU A 48 7.81 -9.79 -14.90
N ALA A 49 8.02 -10.66 -13.91
CA ALA A 49 7.78 -12.08 -14.05
C ALA A 49 6.31 -12.38 -14.38
N TYR A 50 5.36 -11.69 -13.72
CA TYR A 50 3.95 -11.82 -14.03
C TYR A 50 3.64 -11.41 -15.47
N ILE A 51 4.14 -10.26 -15.91
CA ILE A 51 3.87 -9.73 -17.25
C ILE A 51 4.51 -10.61 -18.33
N ILE A 52 5.72 -11.13 -18.11
CA ILE A 52 6.43 -11.98 -19.09
C ILE A 52 5.73 -13.33 -19.33
N HIS A 53 5.10 -13.90 -18.28
CA HIS A 53 4.51 -15.24 -18.35
C HIS A 53 3.01 -15.25 -18.68
N ASN A 54 2.41 -14.08 -18.92
CA ASN A 54 1.01 -13.94 -19.24
C ASN A 54 0.86 -13.02 -20.46
N ASP A 55 -0.27 -13.11 -21.16
CA ASP A 55 -0.53 -12.26 -22.32
C ASP A 55 -1.57 -11.18 -22.02
N GLY A 56 -1.33 -9.97 -22.52
CA GLY A 56 -2.35 -8.94 -22.68
C GLY A 56 -1.98 -7.57 -22.11
N PRO A 57 -2.94 -6.63 -22.13
CA PRO A 57 -2.99 -5.55 -21.16
C PRO A 57 -3.45 -6.11 -19.80
N PHE A 58 -2.80 -5.68 -18.73
CA PHE A 58 -3.04 -6.15 -17.37
C PHE A 58 -3.68 -5.06 -16.52
N GLU A 59 -4.66 -5.44 -15.70
CA GLU A 59 -5.10 -4.56 -14.63
C GLU A 59 -4.06 -4.54 -13.51
N MET A 60 -3.67 -3.34 -13.05
CA MET A 60 -2.75 -3.16 -11.91
C MET A 60 -3.25 -3.91 -10.68
N ARG A 61 -4.57 -3.98 -10.49
CA ARG A 61 -5.19 -4.73 -9.39
C ARG A 61 -4.82 -6.21 -9.44
N THR A 62 -4.93 -6.84 -10.60
CA THR A 62 -4.59 -8.26 -10.80
C THR A 62 -3.11 -8.50 -10.57
N ILE A 63 -2.24 -7.60 -11.07
CA ILE A 63 -0.79 -7.68 -10.79
C ILE A 63 -0.54 -7.58 -9.28
N ALA A 64 -1.18 -6.62 -8.59
CA ALA A 64 -1.02 -6.44 -7.15
C ALA A 64 -1.45 -7.68 -6.37
N GLU A 65 -2.57 -8.30 -6.74
CA GLU A 65 -3.09 -9.53 -6.14
C GLU A 65 -2.11 -10.69 -6.31
N GLN A 66 -1.59 -10.89 -7.52
CA GLN A 66 -0.65 -11.98 -7.78
C GLN A 66 0.71 -11.77 -7.11
N VAL A 67 1.24 -10.54 -7.15
CA VAL A 67 2.50 -10.19 -6.49
C VAL A 67 2.38 -10.35 -4.98
N ALA A 68 1.26 -9.94 -4.38
CA ALA A 68 0.98 -10.14 -2.96
C ALA A 68 0.87 -11.62 -2.59
N ALA A 69 0.21 -12.44 -3.43
CA ALA A 69 0.15 -13.88 -3.23
C ALA A 69 1.56 -14.51 -3.20
N TRP A 70 2.45 -14.12 -4.11
CA TRP A 70 3.84 -14.57 -4.11
C TRP A 70 4.71 -13.99 -2.99
N GLU A 71 4.38 -12.83 -2.45
CA GLU A 71 5.07 -12.24 -1.29
C GLU A 71 4.72 -12.94 0.02
N HIS A 72 3.49 -13.43 0.13
CA HIS A 72 2.95 -14.05 1.34
C HIS A 72 2.90 -15.57 1.25
N ASP A 73 3.53 -16.18 0.22
CA ASP A 73 3.54 -17.62 -0.03
C ASP A 73 2.13 -18.26 0.02
N THR A 74 1.14 -17.54 -0.50
CA THR A 74 -0.28 -17.88 -0.43
C THR A 74 -0.94 -17.85 -1.80
N THR A 75 -2.23 -18.16 -1.86
CA THR A 75 -3.04 -18.02 -3.07
C THR A 75 -3.80 -16.70 -3.06
N VAL A 76 -4.17 -16.18 -4.24
CA VAL A 76 -5.01 -14.97 -4.36
C VAL A 76 -6.33 -15.11 -3.59
N ARG A 77 -6.86 -16.34 -3.48
CA ARG A 77 -8.10 -16.64 -2.73
C ARG A 77 -7.93 -16.51 -1.22
N GLN A 78 -6.75 -16.82 -0.69
CA GLN A 78 -6.44 -16.78 0.74
C GLN A 78 -5.78 -15.47 1.17
N LEU A 79 -5.57 -14.54 0.24
CA LEU A 79 -4.89 -13.28 0.49
C LEU A 79 -5.75 -12.32 1.33
N MET A 80 -5.16 -11.75 2.37
CA MET A 80 -5.85 -10.78 3.22
C MET A 80 -5.95 -9.41 2.53
N SER A 81 -6.99 -8.65 2.86
CA SER A 81 -7.26 -7.38 2.19
C SER A 81 -6.19 -6.32 2.42
N ASP A 82 -5.56 -6.31 3.60
CA ASP A 82 -4.48 -5.39 3.96
C ASP A 82 -3.14 -5.75 3.28
N GLU A 83 -2.87 -7.04 3.08
CA GLU A 83 -1.71 -7.54 2.31
C GLU A 83 -1.81 -7.07 0.85
N ARG A 84 -2.96 -7.32 0.22
CA ARG A 84 -3.28 -6.84 -1.13
C ARG A 84 -3.15 -5.31 -1.23
N GLN A 85 -3.72 -4.58 -0.27
CA GLN A 85 -3.71 -3.12 -0.28
C GLN A 85 -2.29 -2.54 -0.19
N ARG A 86 -1.42 -3.13 0.64
CA ARG A 86 -0.03 -2.69 0.77
C ARG A 86 0.76 -2.84 -0.53
N VAL A 87 0.57 -3.95 -1.25
CA VAL A 87 1.21 -4.16 -2.55
C VAL A 87 0.63 -3.22 -3.60
N TYR A 88 -0.69 -3.07 -3.66
CA TYR A 88 -1.37 -2.16 -4.58
C TYR A 88 -0.82 -0.72 -4.48
N ILE A 89 -0.72 -0.18 -3.26
CA ILE A 89 -0.19 1.18 -3.03
C ILE A 89 1.26 1.29 -3.52
N ALA A 90 2.10 0.30 -3.22
CA ALA A 90 3.50 0.33 -3.63
C ALA A 90 3.67 0.23 -5.15
N LEU A 91 2.86 -0.60 -5.82
CA LEU A 91 2.83 -0.69 -7.29
C LEU A 91 2.44 0.64 -7.91
N TYR A 92 1.37 1.25 -7.42
CA TYR A 92 0.86 2.53 -7.92
C TYR A 92 1.88 3.67 -7.75
N GLN A 93 2.48 3.80 -6.57
CA GLN A 93 3.30 4.96 -6.22
C GLN A 93 4.74 4.89 -6.70
N SER A 94 5.31 3.69 -6.82
CA SER A 94 6.77 3.55 -6.96
C SER A 94 7.20 2.53 -8.02
N HIS A 95 6.58 1.34 -8.05
CA HIS A 95 7.11 0.27 -8.87
C HIS A 95 6.70 0.39 -10.34
N LEU A 96 5.41 0.57 -10.62
CA LEU A 96 4.94 0.70 -12.00
C LEU A 96 5.42 2.00 -12.66
N PRO A 97 5.34 3.19 -12.00
CA PRO A 97 5.91 4.41 -12.58
C PRO A 97 7.40 4.24 -12.93
N LYS A 98 8.19 3.60 -12.08
CA LYS A 98 9.62 3.42 -12.37
C LYS A 98 9.90 2.42 -13.49
N LEU A 99 9.05 1.41 -13.67
CA LEU A 99 9.18 0.47 -14.80
C LEU A 99 8.76 1.12 -16.12
N ASP A 100 7.76 2.00 -16.07
CA ASP A 100 7.29 2.84 -17.18
C ASP A 100 8.34 3.89 -17.60
N ASP A 101 8.96 4.57 -16.63
CA ASP A 101 10.05 5.54 -16.88
C ASP A 101 11.23 4.94 -17.66
N ILE A 102 11.50 3.65 -17.44
CA ILE A 102 12.59 2.90 -18.11
C ILE A 102 12.12 2.31 -19.45
N GLY A 103 10.81 2.33 -19.71
CA GLY A 103 10.21 1.81 -20.93
C GLY A 103 10.07 0.30 -20.97
N LEU A 104 10.11 -0.39 -19.82
CA LEU A 104 9.89 -1.85 -19.75
C LEU A 104 8.40 -2.23 -19.83
N ILE A 105 7.54 -1.31 -19.41
CA ILE A 105 6.09 -1.42 -19.49
C ILE A 105 5.54 -0.07 -19.95
N GLU A 106 4.30 -0.05 -20.42
CA GLU A 106 3.51 1.18 -20.53
C GLU A 106 2.46 1.17 -19.43
N TYR A 107 2.48 2.14 -18.52
CA TYR A 107 1.58 2.20 -17.37
C TYR A 107 0.62 3.39 -17.45
N ASN A 108 -0.65 3.10 -17.76
CA ASN A 108 -1.72 4.09 -17.68
C ASN A 108 -2.25 4.21 -16.25
N GLN A 109 -1.69 5.14 -15.46
CA GLN A 109 -2.10 5.42 -14.08
C GLN A 109 -3.59 5.72 -13.93
N SER A 110 -4.18 6.50 -14.85
CA SER A 110 -5.58 6.90 -14.76
C SER A 110 -6.56 5.75 -14.94
N ARG A 111 -6.16 4.74 -15.73
CA ARG A 111 -6.96 3.54 -16.00
C ARG A 111 -6.54 2.33 -15.17
N GLY A 112 -5.37 2.38 -14.54
CA GLY A 112 -4.79 1.25 -13.83
C GLY A 112 -4.43 0.09 -14.77
N VAL A 113 -4.04 0.38 -16.01
CA VAL A 113 -3.71 -0.63 -17.03
C VAL A 113 -2.22 -0.61 -17.31
N VAL A 114 -1.62 -1.80 -17.40
CA VAL A 114 -0.20 -2.02 -17.68
C VAL A 114 -0.06 -2.86 -18.95
N GLU A 115 0.77 -2.42 -19.88
CA GLU A 115 1.07 -3.16 -21.12
C GLU A 115 2.56 -3.46 -21.21
N ALA A 116 2.91 -4.61 -21.78
CA ALA A 116 4.29 -4.97 -22.04
C ALA A 116 4.83 -4.19 -23.24
N THR A 117 6.08 -3.71 -23.17
CA THR A 117 6.77 -3.11 -24.32
C THR A 117 7.69 -4.12 -24.98
N ALA A 118 8.14 -3.82 -26.20
CA ALA A 118 9.16 -4.62 -26.88
C ALA A 118 10.51 -4.68 -26.11
N LEU A 119 10.78 -3.70 -25.24
CA LEU A 119 12.01 -3.68 -24.45
C LEU A 119 12.01 -4.78 -23.38
N LEU A 120 10.83 -5.19 -22.89
CA LEU A 120 10.67 -6.24 -21.87
C LEU A 120 11.28 -7.58 -22.31
N ASP A 121 11.14 -7.91 -23.60
CA ASP A 121 11.67 -9.15 -24.18
C ASP A 121 13.19 -9.27 -24.01
N SER A 122 13.91 -8.14 -24.08
CA SER A 122 15.37 -8.10 -23.89
C SER A 122 15.81 -8.50 -22.47
N VAL A 123 14.89 -8.35 -21.50
CA VAL A 123 15.13 -8.55 -20.07
C VAL A 123 14.61 -9.88 -19.55
N SER A 124 13.74 -10.54 -20.31
CA SER A 124 13.10 -11.81 -19.96
C SER A 124 14.08 -12.87 -19.43
N LYS A 125 15.28 -12.96 -20.02
CA LYS A 125 16.34 -13.89 -19.62
C LYS A 125 16.94 -13.66 -18.23
N TYR A 126 16.65 -12.52 -17.59
CA TYR A 126 17.17 -12.15 -16.27
C TYR A 126 16.10 -12.16 -15.17
N VAL A 127 14.83 -12.38 -15.53
CA VAL A 127 13.72 -12.39 -14.58
C VAL A 127 13.38 -13.85 -14.30
N ASP A 128 13.60 -14.30 -13.07
CA ASP A 128 13.25 -15.65 -12.66
C ASP A 128 11.74 -15.87 -12.82
N SER A 129 11.38 -16.99 -13.46
CA SER A 129 10.01 -17.50 -13.38
C SER A 129 9.76 -17.91 -11.93
N PRO A 130 8.75 -17.38 -11.24
CA PRO A 130 8.36 -17.95 -9.97
C PRO A 130 8.02 -19.41 -10.26
N GLU A 131 8.82 -20.32 -9.69
CA GLU A 131 8.51 -21.74 -9.64
C GLU A 131 7.09 -21.80 -9.07
N VAL A 132 6.12 -22.05 -9.96
CA VAL A 132 4.72 -22.18 -9.58
C VAL A 132 4.75 -23.22 -8.50
N ALA A 133 4.52 -22.78 -7.25
CA ALA A 133 4.29 -23.65 -6.13
C ALA A 133 2.95 -24.35 -6.41
N ALA A 134 2.99 -25.30 -7.33
CA ALA A 134 2.08 -26.41 -7.43
C ALA A 134 2.31 -27.24 -6.16
N ARG A 135 1.94 -26.66 -5.01
CA ARG A 135 1.45 -27.44 -3.90
C ARG A 135 0.18 -28.05 -4.44
N SER A 136 0.37 -29.27 -4.93
CA SER A 136 -0.64 -30.28 -5.19
C SER A 136 -1.85 -30.02 -4.33
N ASP A 137 -2.96 -29.81 -5.01
CA ASP A 137 -4.33 -29.90 -4.53
C ASP A 137 -4.43 -31.16 -3.67
N ASP A 138 -4.21 -31.02 -2.35
CA ASP A 138 -4.52 -32.07 -1.40
C ASP A 138 -6.04 -32.07 -1.34
N THR A 139 -6.59 -32.84 -2.27
CA THR A 139 -8.01 -33.14 -2.37
C THR A 139 -8.35 -33.82 -1.05
N VAL A 140 -8.86 -33.06 -0.09
CA VAL A 140 -9.53 -33.63 1.07
C VAL A 140 -10.64 -34.48 0.49
N SER A 141 -10.39 -35.78 0.50
CA SER A 141 -11.39 -36.80 0.22
C SER A 141 -12.44 -36.60 1.30
N ILE A 142 -13.55 -35.96 0.95
CA ILE A 142 -14.77 -36.02 1.73
C ILE A 142 -15.33 -37.43 1.48
N ASP A 143 -14.73 -38.40 2.16
CA ASP A 143 -15.35 -39.69 2.43
C ASP A 143 -16.13 -39.48 3.72
N ASP A 144 -17.38 -39.05 3.59
CA ASP A 144 -18.44 -39.21 4.60
C ASP A 144 -19.77 -38.94 3.91
N ALA A 145 -20.18 -39.90 3.08
CA ALA A 145 -21.58 -40.09 2.77
C ALA A 145 -22.22 -40.82 3.95
N ASP A 146 -22.68 -40.05 4.93
CA ASP A 146 -23.68 -40.50 5.89
C ASP A 146 -24.97 -39.73 5.56
N GLU A 147 -25.92 -40.42 4.93
CA GLU A 147 -27.29 -39.93 4.76
C GLU A 147 -27.97 -39.93 6.13
N PRO A 148 -28.48 -38.79 6.65
CA PRO A 148 -29.51 -38.84 7.67
C PRO A 148 -30.88 -38.98 7.00
N GLU A 149 -31.43 -40.16 7.24
CA GLU A 149 -32.83 -40.57 7.18
C GLU A 149 -33.83 -39.42 7.37
N ALA A 150 -34.79 -39.30 6.45
CA ALA A 150 -35.89 -38.36 6.53
C ALA A 150 -36.76 -38.67 7.76
N ALA A 151 -36.70 -37.79 8.76
CA ALA A 151 -37.64 -37.75 9.88
C ALA A 151 -38.59 -36.56 9.69
N ASP A 152 -39.88 -36.85 9.88
CA ASP A 152 -41.03 -36.00 9.67
C ASP A 152 -40.90 -34.63 10.36
N VAL A 153 -41.10 -33.55 9.58
CA VAL A 153 -41.24 -32.19 10.10
C VAL A 153 -42.72 -31.94 10.31
N ASP A 154 -43.19 -32.19 11.53
CA ASP A 154 -44.45 -31.64 12.03
C ASP A 154 -44.25 -30.16 12.38
N ASP A 155 -45.16 -29.38 11.80
CA ASP A 155 -45.44 -27.97 12.02
C ASP A 155 -45.90 -27.73 13.46
N ASP A 156 -45.12 -26.96 14.23
CA ASP A 156 -45.65 -26.23 15.38
C ASP A 156 -44.80 -24.99 15.64
N ALA A 157 -45.51 -23.87 15.78
CA ALA A 157 -45.00 -22.52 15.72
C ALA A 157 -44.56 -21.96 17.09
N GLU A 158 -43.57 -21.08 17.00
CA GLU A 158 -43.23 -19.91 17.84
C GLU A 158 -42.81 -20.10 19.31
N ASP A 159 -41.60 -19.62 19.66
CA ASP A 159 -41.43 -18.69 20.79
C ASP A 159 -40.07 -17.95 20.70
N ASP A 160 -40.08 -16.72 21.20
CA ASP A 160 -39.05 -15.68 21.15
C ASP A 160 -37.68 -16.06 21.75
N ALA A 161 -36.56 -15.65 21.12
CA ALA A 161 -35.37 -15.11 21.81
C ALA A 161 -34.20 -14.74 20.86
N ASP A 162 -33.97 -13.43 20.75
CA ASP A 162 -32.68 -12.74 20.81
C ASP A 162 -31.52 -13.22 19.90
N ALA A 163 -31.52 -12.71 18.66
CA ALA A 163 -30.33 -12.70 17.82
C ALA A 163 -29.48 -11.44 18.10
N PRO A 164 -28.25 -11.54 18.64
CA PRO A 164 -27.33 -10.41 18.58
C PRO A 164 -26.77 -10.30 17.16
N ALA A 165 -27.23 -9.24 16.51
CA ALA A 165 -26.69 -8.69 15.28
C ALA A 165 -25.18 -8.43 15.35
N GLY A 166 -24.50 -8.65 14.22
CA GLY A 166 -23.36 -7.86 13.74
C GLY A 166 -22.22 -7.61 14.73
N VAL A 167 -21.16 -8.42 14.64
CA VAL A 167 -19.86 -8.07 15.22
C VAL A 167 -19.31 -6.84 14.48
N SER A 168 -19.65 -5.68 15.00
CA SER A 168 -19.21 -4.38 14.53
C SER A 168 -17.83 -4.07 15.13
N GLN A 169 -16.84 -3.83 14.27
CA GLN A 169 -15.44 -3.54 14.63
C GLN A 169 -15.23 -2.28 15.49
N HIS A 170 -16.29 -1.56 15.85
CA HIS A 170 -16.24 -0.42 16.78
C HIS A 170 -16.22 -0.81 18.27
N ALA A 171 -16.49 -2.07 18.61
CA ALA A 171 -16.53 -2.53 20.01
C ALA A 171 -15.14 -2.75 20.65
N ALA A 172 -14.07 -2.82 19.85
CA ALA A 172 -12.70 -3.05 20.36
C ALA A 172 -11.96 -1.78 20.81
N PHE A 173 -12.53 -0.57 20.62
CA PHE A 173 -11.88 0.71 20.96
C PHE A 173 -12.49 1.46 22.16
N MET A 174 -13.37 0.83 22.94
CA MET A 174 -14.02 1.46 24.12
C MET A 174 -13.33 1.14 25.46
N GLY A 175 -12.08 0.67 25.44
CA GLY A 175 -11.30 0.45 26.68
C GLY A 175 -10.44 1.65 27.11
N VAL A 176 -10.03 2.51 26.18
CA VAL A 176 -8.98 3.53 26.45
C VAL A 176 -9.55 4.90 26.78
N THR A 177 -10.79 5.21 26.38
CA THR A 177 -11.40 6.53 26.60
C THR A 177 -11.90 6.76 28.02
N THR A 178 -12.29 5.70 28.75
CA THR A 178 -12.76 5.82 30.14
C THR A 178 -11.62 6.16 31.12
N VAL A 179 -10.42 5.63 30.89
CA VAL A 179 -9.23 5.93 31.71
C VAL A 179 -8.77 7.38 31.50
N SER A 180 -8.84 7.88 30.26
CA SER A 180 -8.46 9.27 29.96
C SER A 180 -9.43 10.28 30.56
N LEU A 181 -10.73 9.99 30.61
CA LEU A 181 -11.74 10.86 31.23
C LEU A 181 -11.58 10.93 32.76
N LEU A 182 -11.23 9.81 33.39
CA LEU A 182 -10.98 9.71 34.84
C LEU A 182 -9.73 10.50 35.29
N LEU A 183 -8.67 10.51 34.47
CA LEU A 183 -7.46 11.28 34.75
C LEU A 183 -7.69 12.80 34.63
N THR A 184 -8.52 13.24 33.68
CA THR A 184 -8.86 14.67 33.54
C THR A 184 -9.76 15.19 34.66
N ALA A 185 -10.63 14.36 35.24
CA ALA A 185 -11.50 14.76 36.34
C ALA A 185 -10.71 15.04 37.64
N GLY A 186 -9.59 14.35 37.88
CA GLY A 186 -8.72 14.58 39.05
C GLY A 186 -8.02 15.94 39.05
N VAL A 187 -7.82 16.54 37.88
CA VAL A 187 -7.15 17.85 37.74
C VAL A 187 -8.08 19.01 38.17
N TRP A 188 -9.40 18.80 38.19
CA TRP A 188 -10.39 19.81 38.59
C TRP A 188 -10.57 19.97 40.11
N SER A 189 -9.86 19.19 40.95
CA SER A 189 -10.01 19.27 42.41
C SER A 189 -9.22 20.41 43.09
N GLN A 190 -8.65 21.35 42.32
CA GLN A 190 -8.34 22.72 42.74
C GLN A 190 -7.57 22.93 44.07
N ALA A 191 -6.57 22.08 44.38
CA ALA A 191 -5.80 22.21 45.62
C ALA A 191 -4.49 23.03 45.52
N ILE A 192 -4.22 23.78 44.44
CA ILE A 192 -2.99 24.58 44.30
C ILE A 192 -3.26 25.93 43.57
N PRO A 193 -2.86 27.09 44.14
CA PRO A 193 -3.07 28.42 43.54
C PRO A 193 -2.22 28.66 42.27
N SER A 194 -2.84 29.29 41.27
CA SER A 194 -2.44 29.36 39.85
C SER A 194 -1.43 30.45 39.49
N THR A 195 -0.38 30.67 40.27
CA THR A 195 0.58 31.77 40.01
C THR A 195 1.92 31.36 39.42
N LEU A 196 2.10 30.11 39.01
CA LEU A 196 3.36 29.65 38.39
C LEU A 196 3.08 28.63 37.28
N LEU A 197 3.03 29.10 36.02
CA LEU A 197 3.65 28.50 34.82
C LEU A 197 3.02 29.09 33.54
N SER A 198 3.69 30.09 32.98
CA SER A 198 3.56 30.47 31.57
C SER A 198 4.07 29.33 30.70
N GLY A 199 3.17 28.68 29.95
CA GLY A 199 3.51 27.65 28.96
C GLY A 199 2.43 26.60 28.73
N LEU A 200 1.58 26.31 29.72
CA LEU A 200 0.64 25.17 29.66
C LEU A 200 -0.78 25.53 29.19
N GLN A 201 -1.15 26.82 29.14
CA GLN A 201 -2.49 27.23 28.69
C GLN A 201 -2.70 27.05 27.18
N THR A 202 -1.65 27.17 26.37
CA THR A 202 -1.76 26.98 24.92
C THR A 202 -2.08 25.52 24.58
N ALA A 203 -1.53 24.55 25.32
CA ALA A 203 -1.81 23.14 25.09
C ALA A 203 -3.31 22.83 25.28
N VAL A 204 -3.91 23.31 26.37
CA VAL A 204 -5.34 23.09 26.65
C VAL A 204 -6.23 23.73 25.57
N VAL A 205 -5.89 24.94 25.11
CA VAL A 205 -6.64 25.61 24.04
C VAL A 205 -6.50 24.87 22.72
N VAL A 206 -5.29 24.42 22.35
CA VAL A 206 -5.04 23.66 21.12
C VAL A 206 -5.76 22.31 21.14
N THR A 207 -5.77 21.61 22.28
CA THR A 207 -6.49 20.34 22.41
C THR A 207 -8.00 20.54 22.36
N ALA A 208 -8.55 21.61 22.96
CA ALA A 208 -9.97 21.94 22.85
C ALA A 208 -10.38 22.31 21.40
N LEU A 209 -9.52 23.01 20.68
CA LEU A 209 -9.74 23.37 19.28
C LEU A 209 -9.74 22.13 18.37
N PHE A 210 -8.83 21.18 18.61
CA PHE A 210 -8.76 19.91 17.87
C PHE A 210 -9.99 19.01 18.11
N ALA A 211 -10.49 18.98 19.34
CA ALA A 211 -11.73 18.25 19.67
C ALA A 211 -12.94 18.86 18.96
N LEU A 212 -12.99 20.19 18.82
CA LEU A 212 -14.04 20.89 18.10
C LEU A 212 -14.02 20.62 16.59
N THR A 213 -12.85 20.58 15.96
CA THR A 213 -12.75 20.25 14.52
C THR A 213 -13.10 18.80 14.22
N SER A 214 -12.78 17.86 15.11
CA SER A 214 -13.09 16.44 14.91
C SER A 214 -14.59 16.13 14.92
N VAL A 215 -15.42 16.94 15.60
CA VAL A 215 -16.88 16.75 15.62
C VAL A 215 -17.53 17.27 14.33
N ALA A 216 -16.93 18.29 13.69
CA ALA A 216 -17.46 18.86 12.46
C ALA A 216 -17.21 17.99 11.22
N SER A 217 -16.09 17.27 11.17
CA SER A 217 -15.76 16.37 10.06
C SER A 217 -16.50 15.02 10.09
N ALA A 218 -17.29 14.76 11.14
CA ALA A 218 -18.09 13.54 11.26
C ALA A 218 -19.48 13.66 10.59
N TRP A 219 -19.84 14.84 10.07
CA TRP A 219 -21.17 15.12 9.47
C TRP A 219 -21.10 15.91 8.16
N THR A 220 -20.06 15.68 7.36
CA THR A 220 -19.96 16.12 5.95
C THR A 220 -19.33 15.02 5.14
#